data_AF-A0A529HNP0-F1
#
_entry.id   AF-A0A529HNP0-F1
#
_cell.length_a   1.000
_cell.length_b   1.000
_cell.length_c   1.000
_cell.angle_alpha   90.00
_cell.angle_beta   90.00
_cell.angle_gamma   90.00
#
_symmetry.space_group_name_H-M   'P 1'
#
loop_
_entity.id
_entity.type
_entity.pdbx_description
1 polymer ?
#
loop_
_entity_poly.entity_id
_entity_poly.type
_entity_poly.pdbx_seq_one_letter_code
_entity_poly.pdbx_strand_id
1 'polypeptide(L)'
;IVHRALSVLRLAREAEDKRIISWIDGMSEKALAGRFSYMTLSDMRTISQRLAPALSHFFNHQTHHRGHAHMILTVLGRPSVPLDLVLFQRSEEGRAYA
;
A
#
# COMPACT_ATOMS: atom_id res chain seq x y z
N ILE A 1 3.76 17.76 -5.12
CA ILE A 1 2.78 17.15 -6.06
C ILE A 1 3.57 16.56 -7.21
N VAL A 2 3.60 15.22 -7.34
CA VAL A 2 4.43 14.51 -8.35
C VAL A 2 3.84 14.65 -9.77
N HIS A 3 2.51 14.66 -9.89
CA HIS A 3 1.78 14.99 -11.12
C HIS A 3 0.54 15.83 -10.78
N ARG A 4 0.26 16.88 -11.57
CA ARG A 4 -0.89 17.77 -11.34
C ARG A 4 -2.21 17.22 -11.90
N ALA A 5 -2.15 16.54 -13.03
CA ALA A 5 -3.33 16.00 -13.70
C ALA A 5 -3.68 14.60 -13.17
N LEU A 6 -4.97 14.37 -12.88
CA LEU A 6 -5.46 13.09 -12.38
C LEU A 6 -5.18 11.93 -13.35
N SER A 7 -5.27 12.16 -14.66
CA SER A 7 -4.97 11.15 -15.68
C SER A 7 -3.54 10.66 -15.61
N VAL A 8 -2.57 11.57 -15.48
CA VAL A 8 -1.15 11.23 -15.37
C VAL A 8 -0.85 10.57 -14.03
N LEU A 9 -1.46 11.05 -12.94
CA LEU A 9 -1.32 10.42 -11.62
C LEU A 9 -1.84 8.97 -11.63
N ARG A 10 -2.96 8.71 -12.32
CA ARG A 10 -3.51 7.37 -12.48
C ARG A 10 -2.55 6.44 -13.22
N LEU A 11 -1.96 6.89 -14.34
CA LEU A 11 -0.96 6.11 -15.06
C LEU A 11 0.28 5.80 -14.19
N ALA A 12 0.75 6.77 -13.42
CA ALA A 12 1.87 6.58 -12.50
C ALA A 12 1.53 5.57 -11.40
N ARG A 13 0.32 5.63 -10.83
CA ARG A 13 -0.17 4.65 -9.84
C ARG A 13 -0.27 3.26 -10.46
N GLU A 14 -0.83 3.13 -11.66
CA GLU A 14 -0.94 1.87 -12.39
C GLU A 14 0.44 1.22 -12.64
N ALA A 15 1.44 2.03 -13.02
CA ALA A 15 2.82 1.58 -13.19
C ALA A 15 3.45 1.14 -11.85
N GLU A 16 3.21 1.88 -10.77
CA GLU A 16 3.75 1.56 -9.45
C GLU A 16 3.21 0.24 -8.90
N ASP A 17 1.91 -0.05 -9.02
CA ASP A 17 1.41 -1.36 -8.55
C ASP A 17 1.98 -2.51 -9.37
N LYS A 18 2.15 -2.35 -10.70
CA LYS A 18 2.79 -3.39 -11.52
C LYS A 18 4.22 -3.65 -11.02
N ARG A 19 4.94 -2.60 -10.64
CA ARG A 19 6.28 -2.70 -10.06
C ARG A 19 6.26 -3.41 -8.71
N ILE A 20 5.31 -3.10 -7.84
CA ILE A 20 5.14 -3.74 -6.53
C ILE A 20 4.81 -5.23 -6.69
N ILE A 21 3.85 -5.56 -7.56
CA ILE A 21 3.46 -6.96 -7.85
C ILE A 21 4.66 -7.74 -8.39
N SER A 22 5.32 -7.24 -9.43
CA SER A 22 6.50 -7.91 -10.02
C SER A 22 7.63 -8.08 -9.01
N TRP A 23 7.82 -7.12 -8.11
CA TRP A 23 8.84 -7.21 -7.08
C TRP A 23 8.50 -8.29 -6.05
N ILE A 24 7.26 -8.33 -5.56
CA ILE A 24 6.79 -9.34 -4.59
C ILE A 24 6.82 -10.74 -5.22
N ASP A 25 6.33 -10.90 -6.46
CA ASP A 25 6.33 -12.18 -7.19
C ASP A 25 7.75 -12.72 -7.44
N GLY A 26 8.73 -11.83 -7.54
CA GLY A 26 10.14 -12.20 -7.67
C GLY A 26 10.83 -12.60 -6.36
N MET A 27 10.14 -12.50 -5.21
CA MET A 27 10.74 -12.80 -3.91
C MET A 27 10.61 -14.28 -3.53
N SER A 28 11.72 -14.88 -3.11
CA SER A 28 11.69 -16.15 -2.38
C SER A 28 11.09 -15.99 -0.98
N GLU A 29 10.51 -17.07 -0.44
CA GLU A 29 10.05 -17.13 0.95
C GLU A 29 11.16 -16.78 1.95
N LYS A 30 12.39 -17.23 1.69
CA LYS A 30 13.56 -16.90 2.52
C LYS A 30 13.82 -15.39 2.57
N ALA A 31 13.63 -14.69 1.45
CA ALA A 31 13.79 -13.24 1.40
C ALA A 31 12.65 -12.52 2.15
N LEU A 32 11.41 -12.98 2.00
CA LEU A 32 10.25 -12.44 2.74
C LEU A 32 10.38 -12.62 4.26
N ALA A 33 10.88 -13.77 4.70
CA ALA A 33 11.20 -14.05 6.11
C ALA A 33 12.50 -13.37 6.59
N GLY A 34 13.27 -12.81 5.66
CA GLY A 34 14.58 -12.22 5.90
C GLY A 34 14.54 -10.85 6.56
N ARG A 35 15.73 -10.25 6.64
CA ARG A 35 15.94 -8.90 7.16
C ARG A 35 16.54 -8.01 6.09
N PHE A 36 16.25 -6.73 6.18
CA PHE A 36 16.95 -5.69 5.42
C PHE A 36 17.53 -4.66 6.39
N SER A 37 18.53 -3.92 5.91
CA SER A 37 19.17 -2.86 6.66
C SER A 37 19.23 -1.60 5.82
N TYR A 38 19.01 -0.44 6.46
CA TYR A 38 19.10 0.86 5.83
C TYR A 38 19.59 1.89 6.85
N MET A 39 20.14 3.00 6.37
CA MET A 39 20.53 4.12 7.22
C MET A 39 19.44 5.18 7.19
N THR A 40 18.99 5.63 8.35
CA THR A 40 18.03 6.74 8.45
C THR A 40 18.72 8.04 8.05
N LEU A 41 18.01 8.88 7.29
CA LEU A 41 18.53 10.20 6.92
C LEU A 41 18.38 11.23 8.05
N SER A 42 17.46 10.99 9.00
CA SER A 42 17.16 11.90 10.10
C SER A 42 18.25 11.96 11.16
N ASP A 43 18.87 10.82 11.47
CA ASP A 43 19.80 10.67 12.58
C ASP A 43 20.93 9.66 12.32
N MET A 44 21.14 9.30 11.04
CA MET A 44 22.27 8.49 10.58
C MET A 44 22.42 7.14 11.30
N ARG A 45 21.32 6.56 11.77
CA ARG A 45 21.32 5.24 12.43
C ARG A 45 21.14 4.14 11.41
N THR A 46 21.91 3.08 11.54
CA THR A 46 21.64 1.84 10.81
C THR A 46 20.49 1.11 11.49
N ILE A 47 19.38 0.97 10.77
CA ILE A 47 18.23 0.16 11.18
C ILE A 47 18.31 -1.16 10.43
N SER A 48 18.16 -2.26 11.17
CA SER A 48 17.92 -3.58 10.60
C SER A 48 16.57 -4.07 11.10
N GLN A 49 15.72 -4.58 10.21
CA GLN A 49 14.42 -5.13 10.58
C GLN A 49 13.98 -6.26 9.65
N ARG A 50 12.99 -7.04 10.09
CA ARG A 50 12.35 -8.07 9.24
C ARG A 50 11.57 -7.41 8.12
N LEU A 51 11.56 -8.02 6.94
CA LEU A 51 10.86 -7.48 5.79
C LEU A 51 9.33 -7.57 5.95
N ALA A 52 8.81 -8.71 6.40
CA ALA A 52 7.36 -8.92 6.49
C ALA A 52 6.60 -7.83 7.29
N PRO A 53 7.02 -7.42 8.51
CA PRO A 53 6.35 -6.31 9.22
C PRO A 53 6.43 -4.97 8.48
N ALA A 54 7.52 -4.70 7.76
CA ALA A 54 7.65 -3.49 6.96
C ALA A 54 6.69 -3.47 5.77
N LEU A 55 6.46 -4.63 5.14
CA LEU A 55 5.45 -4.79 4.08
C LEU A 55 4.03 -4.62 4.63
N SER A 56 3.72 -5.22 5.78
CA SER A 56 2.44 -5.00 6.47
C SER A 56 2.20 -3.52 6.75
N HIS A 57 3.23 -2.81 7.24
CA HIS A 57 3.16 -1.37 7.46
C HIS A 57 2.92 -0.60 6.15
N PHE A 58 3.65 -0.93 5.08
CA PHE A 58 3.52 -0.27 3.78
C PHE A 58 2.08 -0.32 3.25
N PHE A 59 1.46 -1.50 3.22
CA PHE A 59 0.08 -1.65 2.76
C PHE A 59 -0.95 -1.06 3.74
N ASN A 60 -0.71 -1.15 5.05
CA ASN A 60 -1.57 -0.50 6.03
C ASN A 60 -1.55 1.04 5.91
N HIS A 61 -0.38 1.62 5.59
CA HIS A 61 -0.23 3.06 5.37
C HIS A 61 -1.02 3.52 4.14
N GLN A 62 -1.14 2.69 3.10
CA GLN A 62 -2.04 2.96 1.97
C GLN A 62 -3.52 2.99 2.42
N THR A 63 -3.95 2.04 3.25
CA THR A 63 -5.31 2.03 3.83
C THR A 63 -5.57 3.28 4.66
N HIS A 64 -4.62 3.70 5.49
CA HIS A 64 -4.70 4.95 6.25
C HIS A 64 -4.96 6.17 5.35
N HIS A 65 -4.19 6.32 4.26
CA HIS A 65 -4.39 7.43 3.31
C HIS A 65 -5.70 7.33 2.51
N ARG A 66 -6.18 6.11 2.19
CA ARG A 66 -7.52 5.93 1.62
C ARG A 66 -8.60 6.41 2.58
N GLY A 67 -8.42 6.24 3.90
CA GLY A 67 -9.29 6.80 4.92
C GLY A 67 -9.38 8.34 4.85
N HIS A 68 -8.25 9.03 4.67
CA HIS A 68 -8.25 10.49 4.46
C HIS A 68 -9.00 10.89 3.18
N ALA A 69 -8.75 10.21 2.06
CA ALA A 69 -9.45 10.48 0.81
C ALA A 69 -10.96 10.23 0.92
N HIS A 70 -11.35 9.15 1.60
CA HIS A 70 -12.74 8.84 1.88
C HIS A 70 -13.41 9.97 2.66
N MET A 71 -12.81 10.41 3.78
CA MET A 71 -13.32 11.51 4.58
C MET A 71 -13.48 12.80 3.75
N ILE A 72 -12.46 13.18 2.96
CA ILE A 72 -12.50 14.38 2.13
C ILE A 72 -13.67 14.33 1.14
N LEU A 73 -13.85 13.20 0.44
CA LEU A 73 -14.95 13.03 -0.51
C LEU A 73 -16.32 13.12 0.20
N THR A 74 -16.49 12.42 1.31
CA THR A 74 -17.77 12.39 2.03
C THR A 74 -18.14 13.74 2.65
N VAL A 75 -17.17 14.47 3.22
CA VAL A 75 -17.41 15.82 3.78
C VAL A 75 -17.81 16.82 2.70
N LEU A 76 -17.33 16.64 1.47
CA LEU A 76 -17.74 17.43 0.30
C LEU A 76 -19.07 16.95 -0.33
N GLY A 77 -19.78 16.00 0.30
CA GLY A 77 -21.03 15.44 -0.23
C GLY A 77 -20.85 14.59 -1.49
N ARG A 78 -19.63 14.10 -1.77
CA ARG A 78 -19.31 13.23 -2.91
C ARG A 78 -19.33 11.76 -2.47
N PRO A 79 -19.68 10.83 -3.37
CA PRO A 79 -19.59 9.41 -3.08
C PRO A 79 -18.14 8.99 -2.85
N SER A 80 -17.96 7.97 -2.00
CA SER A 80 -16.69 7.30 -1.75
C SER A 80 -16.92 5.79 -1.72
N VAL A 81 -15.83 5.02 -1.81
CA VAL A 81 -15.89 3.56 -1.75
C VAL A 81 -15.98 3.07 -0.29
N PRO A 82 -16.65 1.93 -0.03
CA PRO A 82 -16.55 1.25 1.24
C PRO A 82 -15.10 0.78 1.46
N LEU A 83 -14.60 0.93 2.69
CA LEU A 83 -13.21 0.61 3.04
C LEU A 83 -13.06 -0.50 4.09
N ASP A 84 -14.16 -1.02 4.63
CA ASP A 84 -14.12 -2.11 5.60
C ASP A 84 -13.71 -3.42 4.92
N LEU A 85 -12.68 -4.07 5.47
CA LEU A 85 -12.12 -5.32 4.94
C LEU A 85 -13.19 -6.43 4.87
N VAL A 86 -14.14 -6.45 5.79
CA VAL A 86 -15.19 -7.49 5.81
C VAL A 86 -16.06 -7.44 4.55
N LEU A 87 -16.21 -6.26 3.95
CA LEU A 87 -16.97 -6.09 2.71
C LEU A 87 -16.23 -6.72 1.53
N PHE A 88 -14.90 -6.59 1.50
CA PHE A 88 -14.07 -7.28 0.52
C PHE A 88 -14.12 -8.80 0.74
N GLN A 89 -13.90 -9.29 1.96
CA GLN A 89 -13.88 -10.72 2.27
C GLN A 89 -15.19 -11.45 1.93
N ARG A 90 -16.32 -10.73 1.91
CA ARG A 90 -17.64 -11.25 1.53
C ARG A 90 -17.92 -11.20 0.02
N SER A 91 -17.12 -10.47 -0.76
CA SER A 91 -17.26 -10.40 -2.22
C SER A 91 -16.82 -11.71 -2.89
N GLU A 92 -17.17 -11.89 -4.17
CA GLU A 92 -16.75 -13.08 -4.92
C GLU A 92 -15.23 -13.22 -5.01
N GLU A 93 -14.53 -12.12 -5.25
CA GLU A 93 -13.08 -12.04 -5.36
C GLU A 93 -12.40 -12.23 -3.99
N GLY A 94 -12.97 -11.66 -2.93
CA GLY A 94 -12.35 -11.66 -1.61
C GLY A 94 -12.49 -12.98 -0.84
N ARG A 95 -13.46 -13.83 -1.22
CA ARG A 95 -13.67 -15.14 -0.57
C ARG A 95 -12.45 -16.05 -0.62
N ALA A 96 -11.55 -15.88 -1.58
CA ALA A 96 -10.31 -16.65 -1.66
C ALA A 96 -9.27 -16.26 -0.58
N TYR A 97 -9.49 -15.13 0.12
CA TYR A 97 -8.56 -14.53 1.10
C TYR A 97 -9.15 -14.38 2.51
N ALA A 98 -10.35 -14.91 2.74
CA ALA A 98 -11.05 -14.90 4.04
C ALA A 98 -10.75 -16.19 4.82
#